data_AF-A0A927PR80-F1
#
_entry.id   AF-A0A927PR80-F1
#
_cell.length_a   1.000
_cell.length_b   1.000
_cell.length_c   1.000
_cell.angle_alpha   90.00
_cell.angle_beta   90.00
_cell.angle_gamma   90.00
#
_symmetry.space_group_name_H-M   'P 1'
#
loop_
_entity.id
_entity.type
_entity.pdbx_description
1 polymer ?
#
loop_
_entity_poly.entity_id
_entity_poly.type
_entity_poly.pdbx_seq_one_letter_code
_entity_poly.pdbx_strand_id
1 'polypeptide(L)'
;MAALDAIATGLWPAYVDRVKEVIRAGLERLAGDAGDGSLATENENDLNRELFFRMRRVATERHRELLSLLPRPALSREHTWNLVAAYEANSQPSPDDPERTPRENKRPDFQWSFQDDQAVDLDRSTRTYVVECKRLGTAKGRWIFNGNYVAHGVRRYVDGTHLYGKDDIGGAMIGYVQSMDVSTISIEVGKALAGAELPPLSTPSLQPGSPVVHVAEHELKRLGAASPFTLGHFWVDLRKPT
;
A
#
# COMPACT_ATOMS: atom_id res chain seq x y z
N MET A 1 -33.70 14.36 17.33
CA MET A 1 -32.82 14.48 16.15
C MET A 1 -31.71 15.48 16.45
N ALA A 2 -30.80 15.16 17.36
CA ALA A 2 -29.76 16.10 17.82
C ALA A 2 -28.45 15.35 18.14
N ALA A 3 -28.01 14.48 17.22
CA ALA A 3 -26.78 13.70 17.37
C ALA A 3 -26.12 13.36 16.01
N LEU A 4 -26.26 14.23 15.01
CA LEU A 4 -25.63 14.05 13.68
C LEU A 4 -24.56 15.10 13.34
N ASP A 5 -24.25 16.04 14.25
CA ASP A 5 -23.42 17.21 13.94
C ASP A 5 -21.99 17.18 14.51
N ALA A 6 -21.51 16.02 14.97
CA ALA A 6 -20.06 15.85 15.03
C ALA A 6 -19.59 15.49 13.63
N ILE A 7 -19.31 16.50 12.78
CA ILE A 7 -18.57 16.30 11.54
C ILE A 7 -17.25 15.63 11.95
N ALA A 8 -17.15 14.32 11.73
CA ALA A 8 -15.94 13.59 11.98
C ALA A 8 -14.88 14.14 11.02
N THR A 9 -14.02 15.04 11.50
CA THR A 9 -12.85 15.50 10.75
C THR A 9 -11.83 14.36 10.71
N GLY A 10 -11.18 14.15 9.57
CA GLY A 10 -10.09 13.15 9.46
C GLY A 10 -10.53 11.75 9.02
N LEU A 11 -11.58 11.65 8.21
CA LEU A 11 -12.09 10.37 7.74
C LEU A 11 -11.17 9.68 6.72
N TRP A 12 -10.50 10.45 5.87
CA TRP A 12 -9.51 9.89 4.97
C TRP A 12 -8.34 9.23 5.72
N PRO A 13 -7.66 9.90 6.69
CA PRO A 13 -6.66 9.25 7.52
C PRO A 13 -7.19 7.97 8.19
N ALA A 14 -8.39 8.01 8.78
CA ALA A 14 -8.99 6.84 9.42
C ALA A 14 -9.25 5.70 8.42
N TYR A 15 -9.71 6.02 7.20
CA TYR A 15 -9.86 5.05 6.11
C TYR A 15 -8.52 4.41 5.74
N VAL A 16 -7.48 5.24 5.56
CA VAL A 16 -6.12 4.76 5.24
C VAL A 16 -5.60 3.84 6.34
N ASP A 17 -5.84 4.14 7.61
CA ASP A 17 -5.46 3.25 8.72
C ASP A 17 -6.15 1.89 8.61
N ARG A 18 -7.44 1.85 8.26
CA ARG A 18 -8.15 0.58 8.00
C ARG A 18 -7.61 -0.17 6.79
N VAL A 19 -7.23 0.53 5.73
CA VAL A 19 -6.56 -0.08 4.57
C VAL A 19 -5.23 -0.70 4.99
N LYS A 20 -4.41 0.00 5.77
CA LYS A 20 -3.15 -0.51 6.32
C LYS A 20 -3.36 -1.73 7.22
N GLU A 21 -4.42 -1.75 8.03
CA GLU A 21 -4.81 -2.94 8.81
C GLU A 21 -5.12 -4.15 7.91
N VAL A 22 -5.87 -3.95 6.81
CA VAL A 22 -6.18 -5.01 5.83
C VAL A 22 -4.91 -5.51 5.14
N ILE A 23 -4.00 -4.61 4.74
CA ILE A 23 -2.70 -4.96 4.14
C ILE A 23 -1.91 -5.83 5.12
N ARG A 24 -1.73 -5.37 6.37
CA ARG A 24 -0.96 -6.08 7.39
C ARG A 24 -1.53 -7.48 7.64
N ALA A 25 -2.84 -7.60 7.88
CA ALA A 25 -3.47 -8.90 8.11
C ALA A 25 -3.38 -9.82 6.88
N GLY A 26 -3.45 -9.26 5.67
CA GLY A 26 -3.24 -10.00 4.43
C GLY A 26 -1.81 -10.54 4.31
N LEU A 27 -0.80 -9.73 4.64
CA LEU A 27 0.61 -10.11 4.64
C LEU A 27 0.93 -11.17 5.71
N GLU A 28 0.36 -11.04 6.91
CA GLU A 28 0.51 -12.03 7.99
C GLU A 28 -0.06 -13.39 7.58
N ARG A 29 -1.24 -13.42 6.94
CA ARG A 29 -1.81 -14.66 6.36
C ARG A 29 -0.93 -15.22 5.24
N LEU A 30 -0.37 -14.37 4.39
CA LEU A 30 0.52 -14.80 3.31
C LEU A 30 1.79 -15.45 3.86
N ALA A 31 2.38 -14.87 4.91
CA ALA A 31 3.56 -15.42 5.58
C ALA A 31 3.27 -16.73 6.31
N GLY A 32 2.10 -16.86 6.95
CA GLY A 32 1.67 -18.13 7.56
C GLY A 32 1.66 -19.29 6.57
N ASP A 33 1.09 -19.05 5.38
CA ASP A 33 1.02 -20.01 4.29
C ASP A 33 2.39 -20.26 3.60
N ALA A 34 3.33 -19.32 3.71
CA ALA A 34 4.70 -19.55 3.27
C ALA A 34 5.45 -20.50 4.23
N GLY A 35 5.20 -20.33 5.53
CA GLY A 35 5.82 -21.14 6.59
C GLY A 35 5.33 -22.59 6.62
N ASP A 36 4.05 -22.85 6.30
CA ASP A 36 3.49 -24.20 6.25
C ASP A 36 3.76 -24.93 4.91
N GLY A 37 4.39 -24.26 3.95
CA GLY A 37 4.70 -24.79 2.63
C GLY A 37 3.52 -24.85 1.65
N SER A 38 2.37 -24.26 1.99
CA SER A 38 1.19 -24.16 1.13
C SER A 38 1.33 -23.10 0.03
N LEU A 39 2.25 -22.14 0.19
CA LEU A 39 2.59 -21.16 -0.84
C LEU A 39 3.54 -21.76 -1.88
N ALA A 40 2.97 -22.10 -3.04
CA ALA A 40 3.71 -22.77 -4.13
C ALA A 40 4.53 -21.82 -5.02
N THR A 41 4.61 -20.52 -4.71
CA THR A 41 5.19 -19.52 -5.63
C THR A 41 6.12 -18.53 -4.95
N GLU A 42 7.17 -18.18 -5.67
CA GLU A 42 8.12 -17.11 -5.33
C GLU A 42 8.06 -15.95 -6.33
N ASN A 43 7.15 -16.00 -7.31
CA ASN A 43 6.99 -14.99 -8.34
C ASN A 43 6.19 -13.79 -7.81
N GLU A 44 6.59 -12.56 -8.15
CA GLU A 44 5.93 -11.32 -7.72
C GLU A 44 4.44 -11.29 -8.08
N ASN A 45 4.07 -11.67 -9.31
CA ASN A 45 2.68 -11.61 -9.77
C ASN A 45 1.79 -12.62 -9.03
N ASP A 46 2.30 -13.82 -8.81
CA ASP A 46 1.55 -14.83 -8.07
C ASP A 46 1.43 -14.44 -6.59
N LEU A 47 2.49 -13.87 -5.99
CA LEU A 47 2.43 -13.33 -4.64
C LEU A 47 1.41 -12.19 -4.52
N ASN A 48 1.36 -11.26 -5.48
CA ASN A 48 0.38 -10.19 -5.53
C ASN A 48 -1.04 -10.75 -5.63
N ARG A 49 -1.25 -11.76 -6.49
CA ARG A 49 -2.53 -12.44 -6.65
C ARG A 49 -2.96 -13.16 -5.36
N GLU A 50 -2.04 -13.84 -4.70
CA GLU A 50 -2.31 -14.55 -3.45
C GLU A 50 -2.59 -13.56 -2.30
N LEU A 51 -1.84 -12.47 -2.21
CA LEU A 51 -2.08 -11.38 -1.26
C LEU A 51 -3.45 -10.74 -1.49
N PHE A 52 -3.83 -10.49 -2.74
CA PHE A 52 -5.13 -9.93 -3.10
C PHE A 52 -6.31 -10.72 -2.50
N PHE A 53 -6.30 -12.05 -2.67
CA PHE A 53 -7.37 -12.88 -2.13
C PHE A 53 -7.39 -12.90 -0.60
N ARG A 54 -6.23 -12.83 0.06
CA ARG A 54 -6.12 -12.75 1.52
C ARG A 54 -6.67 -11.42 2.03
N MET A 55 -6.24 -10.30 1.45
CA MET A 55 -6.77 -8.97 1.78
C MET A 55 -8.28 -8.88 1.56
N ARG A 56 -8.80 -9.43 0.45
CA ARG A 56 -10.24 -9.48 0.19
C ARG A 56 -11.00 -10.26 1.26
N ARG A 57 -10.49 -11.42 1.69
CA ARG A 57 -11.12 -12.22 2.76
C ARG A 57 -11.14 -11.43 4.07
N VAL A 58 -10.02 -10.83 4.46
CA VAL A 58 -9.92 -9.96 5.66
C VAL A 58 -10.95 -8.83 5.61
N ALA A 59 -11.01 -8.08 4.49
CA ALA A 59 -11.96 -6.99 4.33
C ALA A 59 -13.42 -7.46 4.41
N THR A 60 -13.72 -8.62 3.82
CA THR A 60 -15.08 -9.22 3.82
C THR A 60 -15.48 -9.71 5.21
N GLU A 61 -14.58 -10.39 5.92
CA GLU A 61 -14.79 -10.87 7.29
C GLU A 61 -15.06 -9.69 8.22
N ARG A 62 -14.24 -8.64 8.16
CA ARG A 62 -14.46 -7.41 8.92
C ARG A 62 -15.82 -6.79 8.64
N HIS A 63 -16.21 -6.69 7.37
CA HIS A 63 -17.53 -6.14 7.01
C HIS A 63 -18.67 -6.98 7.61
N ARG A 64 -18.55 -8.32 7.59
CA ARG A 64 -19.54 -9.23 8.22
C ARG A 64 -19.60 -9.06 9.74
N GLU A 65 -18.44 -8.94 10.40
CA GLU A 65 -18.36 -8.72 11.84
C GLU A 65 -19.05 -7.41 12.23
N LEU A 66 -18.75 -6.32 11.52
CA LEU A 66 -19.40 -5.02 11.71
C LEU A 66 -20.94 -5.10 11.58
N LEU A 67 -21.43 -5.84 10.57
CA LEU A 67 -22.88 -6.06 10.39
C LEU A 67 -23.53 -6.93 11.49
N SER A 68 -22.74 -7.71 12.23
CA SER A 68 -23.21 -8.61 13.29
C SER A 68 -23.35 -7.95 14.67
N LEU A 69 -22.80 -6.74 14.86
CA LEU A 69 -22.80 -6.05 16.16
C LEU A 69 -24.21 -5.62 16.59
N LEU A 70 -24.48 -5.70 17.91
CA LEU A 70 -25.72 -5.25 18.55
C LEU A 70 -25.46 -4.22 19.68
N PRO A 71 -26.27 -3.13 19.79
CA PRO A 71 -27.26 -2.71 18.80
C PRO A 71 -26.58 -2.45 17.47
N ARG A 72 -27.25 -2.73 16.34
CA ARG A 72 -26.69 -2.43 15.02
C ARG A 72 -26.25 -0.97 15.09
N PRO A 73 -24.95 -0.66 15.05
CA PRO A 73 -24.53 0.73 15.10
C PRO A 73 -25.30 1.42 13.98
N ALA A 74 -26.01 2.51 14.29
CA ALA A 74 -26.59 3.35 13.24
C ALA A 74 -25.45 3.59 12.25
N LEU A 75 -25.52 2.96 11.08
CA LEU A 75 -24.39 2.59 10.21
C LEU A 75 -23.25 3.60 10.37
N SER A 76 -22.27 3.29 11.24
CA SER A 76 -21.16 4.23 11.43
C SER A 76 -20.52 4.42 10.06
N ARG A 77 -19.95 5.59 9.79
CA ARG A 77 -19.40 5.89 8.47
C ARG A 77 -18.36 4.87 8.01
N GLU A 78 -17.69 4.19 8.94
CA GLU A 78 -16.80 3.06 8.65
C GLU A 78 -17.51 1.88 7.95
N HIS A 79 -18.80 1.65 8.18
CA HIS A 79 -19.59 0.59 7.52
C HIS A 79 -19.77 0.80 6.03
N THR A 80 -19.65 2.04 5.54
CA THR A 80 -19.80 2.36 4.11
C THR A 80 -18.47 2.32 3.37
N TRP A 81 -17.34 2.14 4.06
CA TRP A 81 -16.04 2.11 3.44
C TRP A 81 -15.82 0.80 2.69
N ASN A 82 -15.54 0.90 1.39
CA ASN A 82 -15.08 -0.22 0.61
C ASN A 82 -13.59 -0.46 0.89
N LEU A 83 -13.29 -1.47 1.71
CA LEU A 83 -11.93 -1.90 2.05
C LEU A 83 -11.39 -2.97 1.10
N VAL A 84 -12.12 -3.32 0.04
CA VAL A 84 -11.65 -4.27 -0.98
C VAL A 84 -10.81 -3.52 -2.01
N ALA A 85 -9.56 -3.95 -2.17
CA ALA A 85 -8.66 -3.40 -3.18
C ALA A 85 -9.19 -3.64 -4.60
N ALA A 86 -8.92 -2.70 -5.50
CA ALA A 86 -8.90 -2.96 -6.93
C ALA A 86 -7.52 -3.52 -7.31
N TYR A 87 -7.49 -4.65 -8.02
CA TYR A 87 -6.26 -5.33 -8.48
C TYR A 87 -5.83 -4.78 -9.84
N GLU A 88 -4.61 -4.23 -9.93
CA GLU A 88 -4.04 -3.70 -11.18
C GLU A 88 -4.96 -2.72 -11.93
N ALA A 89 -5.64 -1.84 -11.19
CA ALA A 89 -6.48 -0.78 -11.76
C ALA A 89 -5.63 0.36 -12.32
N ASN A 90 -6.13 1.05 -13.34
CA ASN A 90 -5.46 2.22 -13.89
C ASN A 90 -5.44 3.39 -12.91
N SER A 91 -4.36 4.19 -12.96
CA SER A 91 -4.28 5.46 -12.23
C SER A 91 -5.40 6.41 -12.70
N GLN A 92 -6.00 7.13 -11.76
CA GLN A 92 -7.16 7.99 -12.04
C GLN A 92 -6.75 9.30 -12.72
N PRO A 93 -7.63 9.89 -13.57
CA PRO A 93 -7.41 11.22 -14.11
C PRO A 93 -7.34 12.26 -12.98
N SER A 94 -6.69 13.38 -13.25
CA SER A 94 -6.56 14.52 -12.31
C SER A 94 -7.20 15.73 -12.97
N PRO A 95 -7.96 16.56 -12.24
CA PRO A 95 -8.53 17.79 -12.79
C PRO A 95 -7.45 18.79 -13.25
N ASP A 96 -6.21 18.64 -12.79
CA ASP A 96 -5.07 19.47 -13.21
C ASP A 96 -4.42 19.00 -14.53
N ASP A 97 -4.82 17.84 -15.05
CA ASP A 97 -4.32 17.36 -16.33
C ASP A 97 -5.18 17.94 -17.47
N PRO A 98 -4.62 18.79 -18.36
CA PRO A 98 -5.40 19.40 -19.43
C PRO A 98 -5.86 18.39 -20.49
N GLU A 99 -5.12 17.29 -20.63
CA GLU A 99 -5.38 16.17 -21.53
C GLU A 99 -4.94 14.88 -20.86
N ARG A 100 -5.36 13.74 -21.42
CA ARG A 100 -4.98 12.42 -20.93
C ARG A 100 -3.46 12.27 -20.88
N THR A 101 -2.94 11.87 -19.72
CA THR A 101 -1.49 11.74 -19.49
C THR A 101 -1.02 10.27 -19.51
N PRO A 102 0.27 9.99 -19.80
CA PRO A 102 0.81 8.61 -19.78
C PRO A 102 0.62 7.87 -18.45
N ARG A 103 0.55 8.59 -17.32
CA ARG A 103 0.32 8.00 -15.98
C ARG A 103 -1.03 7.29 -15.88
N GLU A 104 -2.06 7.75 -16.59
CA GLU A 104 -3.39 7.12 -16.58
C GLU A 104 -3.37 5.69 -17.16
N ASN A 105 -2.35 5.32 -17.94
CA ASN A 105 -2.17 3.96 -18.43
C ASN A 105 -1.40 3.05 -17.45
N LYS A 106 -0.90 3.59 -16.35
CA LYS A 106 -0.13 2.84 -15.36
C LYS A 106 -1.06 2.14 -14.38
N ARG A 107 -0.67 0.92 -14.01
CA ARG A 107 -1.46 -0.02 -13.22
C ARG A 107 -0.68 -0.38 -11.97
N PRO A 108 -0.79 0.38 -10.87
CA PRO A 108 -0.25 -0.06 -9.58
C PRO A 108 -0.87 -1.41 -9.18
N ASP A 109 -0.15 -2.19 -8.38
CA ASP A 109 -0.61 -3.55 -8.01
C ASP A 109 -1.96 -3.53 -7.28
N PHE A 110 -2.15 -2.59 -6.35
CA PHE A 110 -3.42 -2.38 -5.66
C PHE A 110 -3.81 -0.91 -5.56
N GLN A 111 -5.11 -0.66 -5.61
CA GLN A 111 -5.67 0.67 -5.37
C GLN A 111 -6.93 0.58 -4.52
N TRP A 112 -7.04 1.47 -3.54
CA TRP A 112 -8.26 1.72 -2.78
C TRP A 112 -8.80 3.09 -3.15
N SER A 113 -10.12 3.22 -3.20
CA SER A 113 -10.80 4.48 -3.51
C SER A 113 -11.74 4.85 -2.38
N PHE A 114 -11.72 6.12 -1.98
CA PHE A 114 -12.52 6.67 -0.91
C PHE A 114 -13.32 7.87 -1.43
N GLN A 115 -14.63 7.85 -1.20
CA GLN A 115 -15.48 9.01 -1.46
C GLN A 115 -15.40 9.97 -0.28
N ASP A 116 -14.69 11.08 -0.48
CA ASP A 116 -14.57 12.17 0.47
C ASP A 116 -15.73 13.15 0.30
N ASP A 117 -16.78 12.96 1.09
CA ASP A 117 -17.92 13.91 1.13
C ASP A 117 -17.58 15.26 1.79
N GLN A 118 -16.37 15.40 2.34
CA GLN A 118 -15.86 16.65 2.93
C GLN A 118 -15.00 17.43 1.94
N ALA A 119 -14.82 16.91 0.71
CA ALA A 119 -14.05 17.59 -0.31
C ALA A 119 -14.71 18.91 -0.72
N VAL A 120 -13.93 19.99 -0.67
CA VAL A 120 -14.37 21.32 -1.13
C VAL A 120 -14.47 21.36 -2.65
N ASP A 121 -13.52 20.71 -3.33
CA ASP A 121 -13.51 20.52 -4.78
C ASP A 121 -14.13 19.15 -5.11
N LEU A 122 -15.29 19.18 -5.77
CA LEU A 122 -16.04 17.97 -6.09
C LEU A 122 -15.32 17.09 -7.11
N ASP A 123 -14.49 17.66 -7.99
CA ASP A 123 -13.68 16.91 -8.95
C ASP A 123 -12.54 16.15 -8.26
N ARG A 124 -12.28 16.45 -6.98
CA ARG A 124 -11.33 15.76 -6.10
C ARG A 124 -12.00 14.98 -4.97
N SER A 125 -13.32 14.79 -5.05
CA SER A 125 -14.08 14.07 -4.02
C SER A 125 -13.78 12.56 -3.99
N THR A 126 -13.06 12.02 -4.97
CA THR A 126 -12.51 10.67 -4.92
C THR A 126 -11.02 10.72 -4.60
N ARG A 127 -10.65 10.07 -3.50
CA ARG A 127 -9.26 9.91 -3.05
C ARG A 127 -8.79 8.49 -3.28
N THR A 128 -7.51 8.30 -3.52
CA THR A 128 -6.91 6.99 -3.82
C THR A 128 -5.71 6.68 -2.94
N TYR A 129 -5.68 5.46 -2.40
CA TYR A 129 -4.51 4.92 -1.72
C TYR A 129 -3.90 3.84 -2.60
N VAL A 130 -2.70 4.12 -3.12
CA VAL A 130 -2.04 3.33 -4.15
C VAL A 130 -0.90 2.51 -3.56
N VAL A 131 -0.88 1.22 -3.87
CA VAL A 131 0.12 0.27 -3.39
C VAL A 131 0.81 -0.44 -4.55
N GLU A 132 2.14 -0.49 -4.46
CA GLU A 132 3.02 -1.21 -5.38
C GLU A 132 3.84 -2.24 -4.60
N CYS A 133 4.05 -3.41 -5.20
CA CYS A 133 4.68 -4.56 -4.57
C CYS A 133 5.94 -4.92 -5.33
N LYS A 134 7.01 -5.26 -4.60
CA LYS A 134 8.27 -5.70 -5.19
C LYS A 134 8.89 -6.81 -4.36
N ARG A 135 9.58 -7.72 -5.03
CA ARG A 135 10.42 -8.73 -4.35
C ARG A 135 11.65 -8.07 -3.70
N LEU A 136 12.09 -8.64 -2.59
CA LEU A 136 13.29 -8.25 -1.84
C LEU A 136 14.13 -9.49 -1.52
N GLY A 137 15.45 -9.36 -1.67
CA GLY A 137 16.39 -10.44 -1.38
C GLY A 137 17.56 -10.53 -2.36
N THR A 138 18.18 -11.70 -2.39
CA THR A 138 19.34 -12.00 -3.24
C THR A 138 18.96 -11.94 -4.72
N ALA A 139 19.77 -11.25 -5.52
CA ALA A 139 19.57 -11.12 -6.97
C ALA A 139 19.47 -12.48 -7.68
N LYS A 140 18.64 -12.56 -8.71
CA LYS A 140 18.49 -13.75 -9.56
C LYS A 140 18.87 -13.41 -11.01
N GLY A 141 20.05 -13.87 -11.43
CA GLY A 141 20.61 -13.52 -12.74
C GLY A 141 20.86 -12.00 -12.85
N ARG A 142 20.29 -11.36 -13.87
CA ARG A 142 20.39 -9.90 -14.06
C ARG A 142 19.38 -9.10 -13.23
N TRP A 143 18.48 -9.77 -12.52
CA TRP A 143 17.41 -9.11 -11.79
C TRP A 143 17.81 -8.86 -10.34
N ILE A 144 18.14 -7.60 -10.03
CA ILE A 144 18.56 -7.15 -8.69
C ILE A 144 17.32 -6.69 -7.93
N PHE A 145 16.77 -7.55 -7.06
CA PHE A 145 15.49 -7.30 -6.37
C PHE A 145 15.48 -5.98 -5.59
N ASN A 146 16.47 -5.75 -4.72
CA ASN A 146 16.53 -4.56 -3.87
C ASN A 146 16.70 -3.26 -4.68
N GLY A 147 17.45 -3.31 -5.78
CA GLY A 147 17.57 -2.18 -6.72
C GLY A 147 16.25 -1.92 -7.48
N ASN A 148 15.57 -2.98 -7.91
CA ASN A 148 14.28 -2.89 -8.59
C ASN A 148 13.14 -2.42 -7.67
N TYR A 149 13.22 -2.71 -6.37
CA TYR A 149 12.32 -2.13 -5.36
C TYR A 149 12.32 -0.60 -5.40
N VAL A 150 13.51 -0.01 -5.60
CA VAL A 150 13.66 1.44 -5.73
C VAL A 150 13.32 1.91 -7.15
N ALA A 151 14.01 1.39 -8.16
CA ALA A 151 13.93 1.89 -9.54
C ALA A 151 12.56 1.66 -10.19
N HIS A 152 11.86 0.59 -9.82
CA HIS A 152 10.56 0.21 -10.37
C HIS A 152 9.45 0.13 -9.32
N GLY A 153 9.72 0.51 -8.08
CA GLY A 153 8.71 0.67 -7.03
C GLY A 153 8.66 2.12 -6.55
N VAL A 154 9.54 2.48 -5.61
CA VAL A 154 9.57 3.82 -4.99
C VAL A 154 9.59 4.94 -6.02
N ARG A 155 10.41 4.82 -7.08
CA ARG A 155 10.53 5.86 -8.12
C ARG A 155 9.20 6.15 -8.84
N ARG A 156 8.27 5.18 -8.92
CA ARG A 156 6.96 5.37 -9.59
C ARG A 156 6.06 6.37 -8.84
N TYR A 157 6.34 6.66 -7.58
CA TYR A 157 5.62 7.68 -6.81
C TYR A 157 6.13 9.10 -7.07
N VAL A 158 7.33 9.27 -7.64
CA VAL A 158 7.92 10.59 -7.91
C VAL A 158 8.08 10.90 -9.40
N ASP A 159 8.25 9.88 -10.23
CA ASP A 159 8.45 10.03 -11.67
C ASP A 159 7.18 10.54 -12.35
N GLY A 160 7.30 11.64 -13.09
CA GLY A 160 6.22 12.30 -13.83
C GLY A 160 5.41 11.37 -14.74
N THR A 161 6.03 10.29 -15.26
CA THR A 161 5.33 9.34 -16.14
C THR A 161 4.46 8.32 -15.40
N HIS A 162 4.61 8.22 -14.08
CA HIS A 162 3.86 7.32 -13.22
C HIS A 162 3.03 8.07 -12.17
N LEU A 163 3.65 8.93 -11.35
CA LEU A 163 3.04 9.74 -10.28
C LEU A 163 1.87 9.04 -9.58
N TYR A 164 2.13 7.85 -9.03
CA TYR A 164 1.12 7.11 -8.27
C TYR A 164 0.56 7.94 -7.12
N GLY A 165 -0.77 8.01 -7.04
CA GLY A 165 -1.48 8.85 -6.08
C GLY A 165 -1.19 10.35 -6.25
N LYS A 166 -1.16 10.85 -7.50
CA LYS A 166 -0.83 12.25 -7.85
C LYS A 166 -1.52 13.28 -6.94
N ASP A 167 -2.82 13.11 -6.72
CA ASP A 167 -3.65 14.08 -5.99
C ASP A 167 -3.77 13.80 -4.48
N ASP A 168 -3.11 12.76 -3.98
CA ASP A 168 -3.15 12.36 -2.57
C ASP A 168 -1.78 12.44 -1.90
N ILE A 169 -1.76 12.46 -0.57
CA ILE A 169 -0.54 12.66 0.24
C ILE A 169 0.09 11.37 0.76
N GLY A 170 -0.42 10.19 0.37
CA GLY A 170 0.18 8.93 0.80
C GLY A 170 -0.15 7.72 -0.04
N GLY A 171 0.66 6.68 0.15
CA GLY A 171 0.56 5.37 -0.50
C GLY A 171 1.44 4.36 0.23
N ALA A 172 1.60 3.16 -0.33
CA ALA A 172 2.51 2.19 0.26
C ALA A 172 3.29 1.34 -0.73
N MET A 173 4.48 0.90 -0.31
CA MET A 173 5.24 -0.15 -0.94
C MET A 173 5.17 -1.43 -0.12
N ILE A 174 4.94 -2.56 -0.79
CA ILE A 174 5.06 -3.89 -0.18
C ILE A 174 6.35 -4.54 -0.67
N GLY A 175 7.13 -5.10 0.25
CA GLY A 175 8.37 -5.82 -0.01
C GLY A 175 8.24 -7.28 0.39
N TYR A 176 8.39 -8.22 -0.54
CA TYR A 176 8.41 -9.65 -0.22
C TYR A 176 9.84 -10.10 0.07
N VAL A 177 10.21 -10.28 1.33
CA VAL A 177 11.55 -10.71 1.75
C VAL A 177 11.68 -12.22 1.60
N GLN A 178 12.53 -12.68 0.68
CA GLN A 178 12.54 -14.09 0.25
C GLN A 178 13.84 -14.85 0.53
N SER A 179 14.99 -14.18 0.57
CA SER A 179 16.28 -14.90 0.58
C SER A 179 17.44 -14.15 1.24
N MET A 180 17.14 -13.02 1.89
CA MET A 180 18.13 -12.16 2.55
C MET A 180 17.50 -11.63 3.83
N ASP A 181 18.32 -11.31 4.83
CA ASP A 181 17.85 -10.67 6.05
C ASP A 181 17.46 -9.20 5.82
N VAL A 182 16.53 -8.71 6.64
CA VAL A 182 15.98 -7.35 6.52
C VAL A 182 17.04 -6.27 6.70
N SER A 183 18.06 -6.49 7.54
CA SER A 183 19.13 -5.49 7.72
C SER A 183 19.99 -5.31 6.48
N THR A 184 20.40 -6.41 5.84
CA THR A 184 21.15 -6.37 4.57
C THR A 184 20.31 -5.76 3.46
N ILE A 185 19.04 -6.13 3.36
CA ILE A 185 18.09 -5.52 2.39
C ILE A 185 17.99 -4.02 2.62
N SER A 186 17.85 -3.57 3.88
CA SER A 186 17.77 -2.15 4.22
C SER A 186 19.00 -1.37 3.78
N ILE A 187 20.20 -1.95 3.93
CA ILE A 187 21.45 -1.33 3.48
C ILE A 187 21.48 -1.24 1.94
N GLU A 188 21.10 -2.30 1.23
CA GLU A 188 21.08 -2.30 -0.24
C GLU A 188 20.03 -1.35 -0.83
N VAL A 189 18.82 -1.32 -0.26
CA VAL A 189 17.77 -0.37 -0.62
C VAL A 189 18.24 1.06 -0.34
N GLY A 190 18.88 1.32 0.81
CA GLY A 190 19.46 2.62 1.14
C GLY A 190 20.50 3.09 0.11
N LYS A 191 21.40 2.21 -0.32
CA LYS A 191 22.36 2.51 -1.41
C LYS A 191 21.66 2.80 -2.74
N ALA A 192 20.64 2.02 -3.08
CA ALA A 192 19.87 2.23 -4.31
C ALA A 192 19.06 3.54 -4.29
N LEU A 193 18.51 3.93 -3.14
CA LEU A 193 17.85 5.22 -2.93
C LEU A 193 18.83 6.38 -3.15
N ALA A 194 20.01 6.31 -2.51
CA ALA A 194 21.05 7.32 -2.66
C ALA A 194 21.51 7.46 -4.11
N GLY A 195 21.75 6.34 -4.82
CA GLY A 195 22.12 6.34 -6.23
C GLY A 195 21.01 6.84 -7.17
N ALA A 196 19.75 6.81 -6.72
CA ALA A 196 18.61 7.36 -7.44
C ALA A 196 18.26 8.80 -7.04
N GLU A 197 19.06 9.43 -6.18
CA GLU A 197 18.84 10.76 -5.60
C GLU A 197 17.48 10.90 -4.89
N LEU A 198 17.02 9.80 -4.28
CA LEU A 198 15.79 9.77 -3.48
C LEU A 198 16.12 9.98 -1.99
N PRO A 199 15.18 10.52 -1.20
CA PRO A 199 15.34 10.64 0.24
C PRO A 199 15.69 9.29 0.90
N PRO A 200 16.40 9.30 2.04
CA PRO A 200 16.70 8.08 2.76
C PRO A 200 15.42 7.49 3.38
N LEU A 201 15.33 6.16 3.34
CA LEU A 201 14.30 5.39 4.03
C LEU A 201 14.69 5.16 5.49
N SER A 202 13.76 5.36 6.41
CA SER A 202 13.92 5.00 7.82
C SER A 202 14.18 3.50 7.97
N THR A 203 15.02 3.09 8.92
CA THR A 203 15.30 1.67 9.15
C THR A 203 14.01 0.90 9.46
N PRO A 204 13.69 -0.16 8.68
CA PRO A 204 12.51 -0.98 8.94
C PRO A 204 12.57 -1.65 10.30
N SER A 205 11.51 -1.50 11.09
CA SER A 205 11.37 -2.12 12.40
C SER A 205 10.19 -3.09 12.43
N LEU A 206 10.20 -4.09 13.30
CA LEU A 206 9.08 -5.02 13.42
C LEU A 206 7.81 -4.26 13.80
N GLN A 207 6.73 -4.51 13.08
CA GLN A 207 5.42 -3.99 13.39
C GLN A 207 4.95 -4.56 14.74
N PRO A 208 4.53 -3.73 15.70
CA PRO A 208 3.95 -4.20 16.95
C PRO A 208 2.82 -5.21 16.71
N GLY A 209 2.92 -6.39 17.34
CA GLY A 209 1.96 -7.48 17.20
C GLY A 209 2.18 -8.37 15.97
N SER A 210 3.22 -8.15 15.16
CA SER A 210 3.54 -8.97 14.00
C SER A 210 4.97 -9.52 14.09
N PRO A 211 5.18 -10.85 14.00
CA PRO A 211 6.52 -11.43 13.99
C PRO A 211 7.19 -11.39 12.61
N VAL A 212 6.45 -11.07 11.55
CA VAL A 212 6.88 -11.25 10.15
C VAL A 212 6.79 -9.98 9.30
N VAL A 213 6.11 -8.93 9.78
CA VAL A 213 5.98 -7.66 9.04
C VAL A 213 6.89 -6.61 9.66
N HIS A 214 7.79 -6.05 8.86
CA HIS A 214 8.57 -4.88 9.17
C HIS A 214 7.99 -3.64 8.50
N VAL A 215 8.00 -2.51 9.21
CA VAL A 215 7.46 -1.24 8.73
C VAL A 215 8.48 -0.12 8.77
N ALA A 216 8.38 0.79 7.81
CA ALA A 216 9.11 2.05 7.77
C ALA A 216 8.28 3.13 7.09
N GLU A 217 8.61 4.39 7.35
CA GLU A 217 8.04 5.55 6.66
C GLU A 217 9.11 6.26 5.84
N HIS A 218 8.65 6.83 4.73
CA HIS A 218 9.49 7.50 3.76
C HIS A 218 8.79 8.75 3.23
N GLU A 219 9.36 9.92 3.52
CA GLU A 219 8.84 11.19 3.02
C GLU A 219 9.45 11.51 1.65
N LEU A 220 8.60 11.66 0.65
CA LEU A 220 8.98 11.94 -0.73
C LEU A 220 8.58 13.36 -1.13
N LYS A 221 9.50 14.05 -1.81
CA LYS A 221 9.19 15.30 -2.51
C LYS A 221 8.77 14.99 -3.93
N ARG A 222 7.63 15.57 -4.37
CA ARG A 222 7.08 15.35 -5.71
C ARG A 222 6.93 16.69 -6.45
N LEU A 223 7.27 16.70 -7.73
CA LEU A 223 7.04 17.84 -8.62
C LEU A 223 5.77 17.59 -9.43
N GLY A 224 4.86 18.57 -9.45
CA GLY A 224 3.59 18.47 -10.20
C GLY A 224 2.54 17.52 -9.60
N ALA A 225 2.64 17.24 -8.30
CA ALA A 225 1.73 16.39 -7.53
C ALA A 225 1.69 16.87 -6.06
N ALA A 226 0.73 16.37 -5.27
CA ALA A 226 0.64 16.71 -3.85
C ALA A 226 1.94 16.36 -3.09
N SER A 227 2.44 17.24 -2.22
CA SER A 227 3.72 17.03 -1.52
C SER A 227 3.75 17.81 -0.20
N PRO A 228 4.41 17.32 0.88
CA PRO A 228 5.14 16.05 0.99
C PRO A 228 4.24 14.82 0.82
N PHE A 229 4.83 13.72 0.36
CA PHE A 229 4.11 12.45 0.17
C PHE A 229 4.68 11.39 1.10
N THR A 230 3.82 10.82 1.95
CA THR A 230 4.22 9.77 2.90
C THR A 230 4.03 8.41 2.27
N LEU A 231 5.13 7.73 1.95
CA LEU A 231 5.14 6.36 1.47
C LEU A 231 5.40 5.40 2.63
N GLY A 232 4.40 4.59 2.98
CA GLY A 232 4.54 3.53 3.98
C GLY A 232 5.18 2.29 3.37
N HIS A 233 6.15 1.69 4.04
CA HIS A 233 6.81 0.47 3.60
C HIS A 233 6.39 -0.70 4.48
N PHE A 234 5.89 -1.78 3.88
CA PHE A 234 5.52 -3.03 4.56
C PHE A 234 6.37 -4.17 3.99
N TRP A 235 7.37 -4.64 4.73
CA TRP A 235 8.23 -5.73 4.30
C TRP A 235 7.83 -7.00 5.05
N VAL A 236 7.32 -7.99 4.32
CA VAL A 236 6.90 -9.26 4.90
C VAL A 236 7.99 -10.31 4.71
N ASP A 237 8.38 -10.96 5.79
CA ASP A 237 9.31 -12.09 5.76
C ASP A 237 8.59 -13.37 5.32
N LEU A 238 8.94 -13.84 4.12
CA LEU A 238 8.43 -15.08 3.53
C LEU A 238 9.51 -16.18 3.50
N ARG A 239 10.66 -15.96 4.15
CA ARG A 239 11.69 -16.98 4.26
C ARG A 239 11.16 -18.13 5.11
N LYS A 240 11.45 -19.37 4.69
CA LYS A 240 11.10 -20.54 5.48
C LYS A 240 11.88 -20.53 6.80
N PRO A 241 11.27 -20.95 7.92
CA PRO A 241 12.02 -21.22 9.14
C PRO A 241 13.11 -22.24 8.84
N THR A 242 14.35 -21.91 9.22
CA THR A 242 15.49 -22.83 9.19
C THR A 242 15.38 -23.88 10.28
#